data_AF-A0A6G4U680-F1
#
_entry.id   AF-A0A6G4U680-F1
#
_cell.length_a   1.000
_cell.length_b   1.000
_cell.length_c   1.000
_cell.angle_alpha   90.00
_cell.angle_beta   90.00
_cell.angle_gamma   90.00
#
_symmetry.space_group_name_H-M   'P 1'
#
loop_
_entity.id
_entity.type
_entity.pdbx_description
1 polymer ?
#
loop_
_entity_poly.entity_id
_entity_poly.type
_entity_poly.pdbx_seq_one_letter_code
_entity_poly.pdbx_strand_id
1 'polypeptide(L)'
;MEDNLAALEAILSALGEPLVRARSGEEAMKALLRQPFAVVLLDVLMPGMDGFETAANIKRLDQTKDVPIIFLTGTDGDSGFAFRGYATGAADFLQKPFDPWMLRAKVSVFLELHRKNRQLQQLLDRDRAQLTEVADRLAAVERQLTKGETPDLAGRVASLEESIRELQYRYGD
;
A
#
# COMPACT_ATOMS: atom_id res chain seq x y z
N MET A 1 -14.64 24.64 16.00
CA MET A 1 -13.81 23.44 15.73
C MET A 1 -14.48 22.50 14.72
N GLU A 2 -15.80 22.36 14.73
CA GLU A 2 -16.54 21.62 13.67
C GLU A 2 -16.41 22.27 12.28
N ASP A 3 -16.30 23.60 12.21
CA ASP A 3 -16.20 24.33 10.95
C ASP A 3 -14.93 24.00 10.14
N ASN A 4 -13.81 23.70 10.82
CA ASN A 4 -12.54 23.41 10.14
C ASN A 4 -12.56 22.05 9.44
N LEU A 5 -13.15 21.03 10.08
CA LEU A 5 -13.29 19.71 9.48
C LEU A 5 -14.28 19.74 8.31
N ALA A 6 -15.39 20.46 8.45
CA ALA A 6 -16.35 20.64 7.35
C ALA A 6 -15.73 21.34 6.14
N ALA A 7 -14.91 22.38 6.37
CA ALA A 7 -14.19 23.06 5.29
C ALA A 7 -13.19 22.13 4.57
N LEU A 8 -12.38 21.37 5.32
CA LEU A 8 -11.44 20.41 4.75
C LEU A 8 -12.16 19.37 3.88
N GLU A 9 -13.29 18.85 4.35
CA GLU A 9 -14.05 17.88 3.57
C GLU A 9 -14.69 18.47 2.33
N ALA A 10 -15.20 19.71 2.39
CA ALA A 10 -15.71 20.38 1.21
C ALA A 10 -14.61 20.57 0.15
N ILE A 11 -13.37 20.83 0.58
CA ILE A 11 -12.23 20.95 -0.33
C ILE A 11 -11.86 19.60 -0.95
N LEU A 12 -11.84 18.54 -0.14
CA LEU A 12 -11.36 17.21 -0.51
C LEU A 12 -12.42 16.33 -1.17
N SER A 13 -13.71 16.63 -1.02
CA SER A 13 -14.80 15.85 -1.63
C SER A 13 -14.67 15.78 -3.16
N ALA A 14 -14.09 16.82 -3.78
CA ALA A 14 -13.78 16.86 -5.20
C ALA A 14 -12.81 15.76 -5.67
N LEU A 15 -12.07 15.11 -4.75
CA LEU A 15 -11.18 13.99 -5.06
C LEU A 15 -11.92 12.64 -5.15
N GLY A 16 -13.17 12.57 -4.69
CA GLY A 16 -14.00 11.37 -4.78
C GLY A 16 -13.53 10.19 -3.91
N GLU A 17 -12.70 10.45 -2.90
CA GLU A 17 -12.15 9.44 -2.01
C GLU A 17 -12.86 9.42 -0.64
N PRO A 18 -12.93 8.25 0.04
CA PRO A 18 -13.51 8.17 1.38
C PRO A 18 -12.73 9.03 2.38
N LEU A 19 -13.45 9.90 3.09
CA LEU A 19 -12.89 10.76 4.15
C LEU A 19 -13.31 10.22 5.52
N VAL A 20 -12.36 10.19 6.45
CA VAL A 20 -12.62 9.83 7.86
C VAL A 20 -12.22 11.01 8.73
N ARG A 21 -13.18 11.53 9.49
CA ARG A 21 -12.93 12.59 10.46
C ARG A 21 -12.38 12.00 11.76
N ALA A 22 -11.44 12.71 12.37
CA ALA A 22 -11.01 12.49 13.75
C ALA A 22 -10.97 13.85 14.46
N ARG A 23 -11.56 13.92 15.66
CA ARG A 23 -11.63 15.13 16.49
C ARG A 23 -10.50 15.21 17.51
N SER A 24 -9.69 14.16 17.63
CA SER A 24 -8.54 14.08 18.53
C SER A 24 -7.49 13.11 17.97
N GLY A 25 -6.26 13.18 18.49
CA GLY A 25 -5.22 12.20 18.18
C GLY A 25 -5.63 10.76 18.55
N GLU A 26 -6.38 10.57 19.63
CA GLU A 26 -6.90 9.25 20.02
C GLU A 26 -7.90 8.68 19.01
N GLU A 27 -8.85 9.51 18.53
CA GLU A 27 -9.77 9.10 17.47
C GLU A 27 -9.03 8.76 16.17
N ALA A 28 -8.01 9.55 15.81
CA ALA A 28 -7.18 9.30 14.64
C ALA A 28 -6.43 7.96 14.75
N MET A 29 -5.84 7.67 15.91
CA MET A 29 -5.18 6.39 16.17
C MET A 29 -6.15 5.22 16.07
N LYS A 30 -7.34 5.34 16.68
CA LYS A 30 -8.39 4.30 16.58
C LYS A 30 -8.80 4.04 15.13
N ALA A 31 -8.88 5.07 14.29
CA ALA A 31 -9.18 4.92 12.87
C ALA A 31 -8.04 4.21 12.13
N LEU A 32 -6.80 4.65 12.33
CA LEU A 32 -5.60 4.10 11.67
C LEU A 32 -5.35 2.61 11.99
N LEU A 33 -5.74 2.15 13.18
CA LEU A 33 -5.62 0.73 13.55
C LEU A 33 -6.72 -0.16 12.94
N ARG A 34 -7.83 0.42 12.48
CA ARG A 34 -8.95 -0.34 11.89
C ARG A 34 -8.79 -0.59 10.40
N GLN A 35 -8.14 0.33 9.68
CA GLN A 35 -8.00 0.27 8.23
C GLN A 35 -6.79 1.06 7.74
N PRO A 36 -6.22 0.72 6.58
CA PRO A 36 -5.14 1.49 5.98
C PRO A 36 -5.63 2.85 5.45
N PHE A 37 -4.76 3.85 5.49
CA PHE A 37 -5.00 5.19 4.95
C PHE A 37 -3.94 5.57 3.94
N ALA A 38 -4.33 6.33 2.92
CA ALA A 38 -3.41 6.86 1.92
C ALA A 38 -2.59 8.04 2.44
N VAL A 39 -3.21 8.90 3.26
CA VAL A 39 -2.59 10.09 3.85
C VAL A 39 -3.40 10.56 5.05
N VAL A 40 -2.73 11.17 6.03
CA VAL A 40 -3.34 11.84 7.17
C VAL A 40 -3.07 13.33 7.08
N LEU A 41 -4.12 14.14 7.21
CA LEU A 41 -4.01 15.58 7.45
C LEU A 41 -4.10 15.82 8.95
N LEU A 42 -3.10 16.45 9.55
CA LEU A 42 -3.01 16.60 10.99
C LEU A 42 -2.80 18.06 11.38
N ASP A 43 -3.71 18.61 12.17
CA ASP A 43 -3.52 19.94 12.75
C ASP A 43 -2.40 19.93 13.78
N VAL A 44 -1.48 20.88 13.69
CA VAL A 44 -0.39 21.04 14.68
C VAL A 44 -0.96 21.56 16.01
N LEU A 45 -1.89 22.50 15.93
CA LEU A 45 -2.45 23.18 17.10
C LEU A 45 -3.82 22.56 17.42
N MET A 46 -3.84 21.54 18.27
CA MET A 46 -5.06 20.96 18.82
C MET A 46 -5.20 21.28 20.32
N PRO A 47 -6.42 21.57 20.82
CA PRO A 47 -6.68 21.66 22.25
C PRO A 47 -6.41 20.31 22.95
N GLY A 48 -5.58 20.31 23.98
CA GLY A 48 -5.35 19.14 24.86
C GLY A 48 -4.26 18.15 24.42
N MET A 49 -3.86 18.11 23.15
CA MET A 49 -2.79 17.23 22.65
C MET A 49 -2.01 17.91 21.51
N ASP A 50 -0.69 17.75 21.47
CA ASP A 50 0.15 18.28 20.38
C ASP A 50 0.01 17.40 19.12
N GLY A 51 -0.24 17.99 17.95
CA GLY A 51 -0.25 17.26 16.68
C GLY A 51 1.06 16.53 16.40
N PHE A 52 2.20 17.06 16.88
CA PHE A 52 3.48 16.36 16.76
C PHE A 52 3.54 15.09 17.62
N GLU A 53 2.93 15.09 18.80
CA GLU A 53 2.86 13.91 19.65
C GLU A 53 1.98 12.83 19.02
N THR A 54 0.84 13.23 18.45
CA THR A 54 -0.03 12.34 17.69
C THR A 54 0.73 11.70 16.54
N ALA A 55 1.46 12.49 15.74
CA ALA A 55 2.29 11.97 14.65
C ALA A 55 3.37 11.02 15.16
N ALA A 56 4.06 11.35 16.25
CA ALA A 56 5.08 10.48 16.84
C ALA A 56 4.48 9.12 17.26
N ASN A 57 3.26 9.10 17.80
CA ASN A 57 2.55 7.87 18.14
C ASN A 57 2.16 7.06 16.89
N ILE A 58 1.67 7.72 15.83
CA ILE A 58 1.41 7.08 14.52
C ILE A 58 2.69 6.43 13.97
N LYS A 59 3.82 7.14 14.05
CA LYS A 59 5.11 6.70 13.53
C LYS A 59 5.79 5.61 14.36
N ARG A 60 5.37 5.40 15.61
CA ARG A 60 5.93 4.37 16.50
C ARG A 60 5.37 2.96 16.23
N LEU A 61 4.19 2.84 15.63
CA LEU A 61 3.55 1.54 15.42
C LEU A 61 3.82 1.02 14.01
N ASP A 62 4.27 -0.24 13.90
CA ASP A 62 4.59 -0.86 12.61
C ASP A 62 3.43 -0.86 11.60
N GLN A 63 2.18 -0.96 12.09
CA GLN A 63 1.00 -0.95 11.25
C GLN A 63 0.70 0.42 10.62
N THR A 64 1.16 1.51 11.24
CA THR A 64 0.76 2.88 10.87
C THR A 64 1.94 3.79 10.51
N LYS A 65 3.18 3.37 10.78
CA LYS A 65 4.38 4.19 10.60
C LYS A 65 4.63 4.67 9.17
N ASP A 66 4.18 3.90 8.19
CA ASP A 66 4.39 4.22 6.78
C ASP A 66 3.31 5.15 6.21
N VAL A 67 2.26 5.46 6.98
CA VAL A 67 1.21 6.38 6.53
C VAL A 67 1.79 7.80 6.46
N PRO A 68 1.72 8.49 5.32
CA PRO A 68 2.25 9.84 5.18
C PRO A 68 1.37 10.83 5.93
N ILE A 69 2.00 11.80 6.59
CA ILE A 69 1.33 12.83 7.39
C ILE A 69 1.64 14.19 6.77
N ILE A 70 0.61 14.96 6.47
CA ILE A 70 0.69 16.37 6.09
C ILE A 70 0.24 17.19 7.28
N PHE A 71 1.14 18.00 7.82
CA PHE A 71 0.81 18.89 8.93
C PHE A 71 0.13 20.17 8.44
N LEU A 72 -0.94 20.57 9.11
CA LEU A 72 -1.61 21.84 8.92
C LEU A 72 -1.16 22.79 10.03
N THR A 73 -0.38 23.82 9.69
CA THR A 73 0.22 24.76 10.67
C THR A 73 -0.40 26.15 10.57
N GLY A 74 -0.45 26.90 11.68
CA GLY A 74 -0.85 28.31 11.70
C GLY A 74 0.27 29.27 11.26
N THR A 75 -0.06 30.56 11.22
CA THR A 75 0.89 31.66 10.90
C THR A 75 1.92 31.91 12.00
N ASP A 76 1.60 31.62 13.26
CA ASP A 76 2.46 31.94 14.41
C ASP A 76 3.50 30.84 14.71
N GLY A 77 3.83 30.06 13.69
CA GLY A 77 4.72 28.92 13.79
C GLY A 77 6.18 29.31 13.70
N ASP A 78 6.77 29.55 14.87
CA ASP A 78 8.21 29.68 15.06
C ASP A 78 8.99 28.63 14.24
N SER A 79 10.15 29.01 13.74
CA SER A 79 11.06 28.23 12.88
C SER A 79 11.31 26.77 13.37
N GLY A 80 11.03 26.48 14.64
CA GLY A 80 11.09 25.14 15.25
C GLY A 80 10.02 24.14 14.80
N PHE A 81 8.86 24.54 14.27
CA PHE A 81 7.82 23.56 13.86
C PHE A 81 8.19 22.77 12.61
N ALA A 82 8.83 23.40 11.63
CA ALA A 82 9.37 22.69 10.48
C ALA A 82 10.40 21.65 10.94
N PHE A 83 11.30 22.02 11.86
CA PHE A 83 12.33 21.14 12.41
C PHE A 83 11.73 19.94 13.18
N ARG A 84 10.80 20.19 14.11
CA ARG A 84 10.11 19.10 14.86
C ARG A 84 9.28 18.20 13.95
N GLY A 85 8.66 18.78 12.94
CA GLY A 85 7.87 18.03 11.98
C GLY A 85 8.73 17.11 11.10
N TYR A 86 9.89 17.56 10.61
CA TYR A 86 10.83 16.67 9.93
C TYR A 86 11.39 15.59 10.85
N ALA A 87 11.71 15.94 12.10
CA ALA A 87 12.16 14.97 13.10
C ALA A 87 11.11 13.90 13.44
N THR A 88 9.82 14.19 13.27
CA THR A 88 8.72 13.24 13.44
C THR A 88 8.40 12.44 12.18
N GLY A 89 9.12 12.64 11.07
CA GLY A 89 8.90 11.91 9.81
C GLY A 89 7.68 12.38 9.03
N ALA A 90 7.35 13.67 9.12
CA ALA A 90 6.32 14.29 8.27
C ALA A 90 6.65 14.12 6.79
N ALA A 91 5.60 13.96 5.98
CA ALA A 91 5.75 13.94 4.52
C ALA A 91 5.67 15.34 3.91
N ASP A 92 4.88 16.24 4.52
CA ASP A 92 4.70 17.62 4.02
C ASP A 92 4.09 18.55 5.09
N PHE A 93 4.08 19.84 4.82
CA PHE A 93 3.45 20.89 5.64
C PHE A 93 2.61 21.82 4.77
N LEU A 94 1.51 22.29 5.34
CA LEU A 94 0.64 23.27 4.70
C LEU A 94 0.25 24.35 5.72
N GLN A 95 0.63 25.58 5.41
CA GLN A 95 0.36 26.74 6.27
C GLN A 95 -1.05 27.28 6.04
N LYS A 96 -1.76 27.54 7.13
CA LYS A 96 -3.08 28.20 7.12
C LYS A 96 -2.90 29.73 7.04
N PRO A 97 -3.74 30.44 6.27
CA PRO A 97 -4.72 29.90 5.34
C PRO A 97 -4.04 29.31 4.09
N PHE A 98 -4.51 28.15 3.63
CA PHE A 98 -3.96 27.48 2.45
C PHE A 98 -4.93 27.53 1.27
N ASP A 99 -4.36 27.47 0.07
CA ASP A 99 -5.12 27.32 -1.16
C ASP A 99 -5.78 25.91 -1.22
N PRO A 100 -7.11 25.81 -1.38
CA PRO A 100 -7.81 24.54 -1.58
C PRO A 100 -7.25 23.68 -2.73
N TRP A 101 -6.80 24.31 -3.81
CA TRP A 101 -6.18 23.62 -4.93
C TRP A 101 -4.83 23.01 -4.52
N MET A 102 -4.03 23.75 -3.74
CA MET A 102 -2.74 23.26 -3.23
C MET A 102 -2.94 22.05 -2.31
N LEU A 103 -3.91 22.10 -1.41
CA LEU A 103 -4.24 20.98 -0.53
C LEU A 103 -4.63 19.74 -1.36
N ARG A 104 -5.54 19.91 -2.33
CA ARG A 104 -5.94 18.81 -3.22
C ARG A 104 -4.75 18.23 -3.99
N ALA A 105 -3.90 19.08 -4.56
CA ALA A 105 -2.73 18.62 -5.31
C ALA A 105 -1.80 17.76 -4.44
N LYS A 106 -1.48 18.20 -3.23
CA LYS A 106 -0.65 17.44 -2.28
C LYS A 106 -1.30 16.10 -1.90
N VAL A 107 -2.60 16.11 -1.58
CA VAL A 107 -3.33 14.88 -1.23
C VAL A 107 -3.39 13.90 -2.41
N SER A 108 -3.61 14.37 -3.63
CA SER A 108 -3.66 13.55 -4.84
C SER A 108 -2.37 12.75 -5.07
N VAL A 109 -1.20 13.35 -4.80
CA VAL A 109 0.08 12.65 -4.93
C VAL A 109 0.14 11.41 -4.03
N PHE A 110 -0.29 11.54 -2.77
CA PHE A 110 -0.31 10.41 -1.83
C PHE A 110 -1.39 9.38 -2.16
N LEU A 111 -2.55 9.81 -2.68
CA LEU A 111 -3.57 8.90 -3.18
C LEU A 111 -3.05 8.04 -4.35
N GLU A 112 -2.39 8.67 -5.32
CA GLU A 112 -1.78 7.96 -6.45
C GLU A 112 -0.69 6.98 -6.00
N LEU A 113 0.19 7.42 -5.10
CA LEU A 113 1.24 6.58 -4.53
C LEU A 113 0.63 5.37 -3.79
N HIS A 114 -0.40 5.60 -2.98
CA HIS A 114 -1.10 4.54 -2.27
C HIS A 114 -1.75 3.53 -3.22
N ARG A 115 -2.42 4.00 -4.28
CA ARG A 115 -3.02 3.13 -5.31
C ARG A 115 -1.94 2.29 -6.01
N LYS A 116 -0.83 2.90 -6.43
CA LYS A 116 0.30 2.20 -7.07
C LYS A 116 0.93 1.15 -6.15
N ASN A 117 1.15 1.48 -4.88
CA ASN A 117 1.68 0.54 -3.90
C ASN A 117 0.74 -0.65 -3.68
N ARG A 118 -0.58 -0.43 -3.60
CA ARG A 118 -1.55 -1.52 -3.51
C ARG A 118 -1.55 -2.41 -4.75
N GLN A 119 -1.48 -1.82 -5.94
CA GLN A 119 -1.38 -2.58 -7.20
C GLN A 119 -0.11 -3.44 -7.25
N LEU A 120 1.03 -2.87 -6.85
CA LEU A 120 2.29 -3.60 -6.79
C LEU A 120 2.22 -4.77 -5.80
N GLN A 121 1.67 -4.53 -4.60
CA GLN A 121 1.51 -5.58 -3.60
C GLN A 121 0.63 -6.72 -4.12
N GLN A 122 -0.47 -6.41 -4.80
CA GLN A 122 -1.35 -7.41 -5.40
C GLN A 122 -0.65 -8.24 -6.49
N LEU A 123 0.23 -7.61 -7.28
CA LEU A 123 1.04 -8.33 -8.28
C LEU A 123 2.02 -9.28 -7.59
N LEU A 124 2.76 -8.80 -6.60
CA LEU A 124 3.71 -9.63 -5.84
C LEU A 124 3.03 -10.82 -5.16
N ASP A 125 1.83 -10.61 -4.60
CA ASP A 125 1.07 -11.68 -3.95
C ASP A 125 0.59 -12.73 -4.96
N ARG A 126 0.20 -12.30 -6.17
CA ARG A 126 -0.17 -13.22 -7.27
C ARG A 126 1.03 -14.03 -7.76
N ASP A 127 2.15 -13.37 -8.01
CA ASP A 127 3.37 -14.04 -8.48
C ASP A 127 3.87 -15.06 -7.45
N ARG A 128 3.81 -14.71 -6.15
CA ARG A 128 4.12 -15.64 -5.06
C ARG A 128 3.20 -16.86 -5.06
N ALA A 129 1.89 -16.65 -5.20
CA ALA A 129 0.93 -17.76 -5.25
C ALA A 129 1.19 -18.68 -6.45
N GLN A 130 1.51 -18.12 -7.62
CA GLN A 130 1.87 -18.90 -8.81
C GLN A 130 3.16 -19.72 -8.61
N LEU A 131 4.19 -19.12 -8.01
CA LEU A 131 5.44 -19.84 -7.71
C LEU A 131 5.21 -20.99 -6.74
N THR A 132 4.39 -20.79 -5.71
CA THR A 132 4.00 -21.88 -4.79
C THR A 132 3.27 -23.00 -5.53
N GLU A 133 2.33 -22.66 -6.42
CA GLU A 133 1.61 -23.68 -7.21
C GLU A 133 2.54 -24.47 -8.13
N VAL A 134 3.48 -23.81 -8.82
CA VAL A 134 4.47 -24.48 -9.67
C VAL A 134 5.36 -25.40 -8.85
N ALA A 135 5.83 -24.94 -7.67
CA ALA A 135 6.63 -25.76 -6.77
C ALA A 135 5.89 -27.01 -6.30
N ASP A 136 4.61 -26.87 -5.94
CA ASP A 136 3.76 -28.00 -5.51
C ASP A 136 3.54 -29.01 -6.64
N ARG A 137 3.31 -28.54 -7.88
CA ARG A 137 3.17 -29.40 -9.06
C ARG A 137 4.46 -30.17 -9.35
N LEU A 138 5.62 -29.50 -9.29
CA LEU A 138 6.93 -30.15 -9.47
C LEU A 138 7.17 -31.23 -8.41
N ALA A 139 6.92 -30.91 -7.14
CA ALA A 139 7.06 -31.88 -6.05
C ALA A 139 6.11 -33.08 -6.21
N ALA A 140 4.90 -32.88 -6.74
CA ALA A 140 3.98 -33.98 -7.03
C ALA A 140 4.50 -34.89 -8.17
N VAL A 141 5.04 -34.31 -9.24
CA VAL A 141 5.67 -35.06 -10.35
C VAL A 141 6.87 -35.84 -9.84
N GLU A 142 7.75 -35.23 -9.05
CA GLU A 142 8.90 -35.92 -8.44
C GLU A 142 8.48 -37.09 -7.54
N ARG A 143 7.41 -36.93 -6.75
CA ARG A 143 6.84 -38.02 -5.94
C ARG A 143 6.27 -39.15 -6.81
N GLN A 144 5.66 -38.84 -7.95
CA GLN A 144 5.17 -39.86 -8.88
C GLN A 144 6.34 -40.60 -9.55
N LEU A 145 7.40 -39.88 -9.92
CA LEU A 145 8.62 -40.48 -10.49
C LEU A 145 9.36 -41.37 -9.48
N THR A 146 9.36 -41.02 -8.19
CA THR A 146 10.01 -41.81 -7.12
C THR A 146 9.15 -42.95 -6.59
N LYS A 147 7.81 -42.87 -6.67
CA LYS A 147 6.89 -43.96 -6.33
C LYS A 147 6.63 -44.95 -7.48
N GLY A 148 6.98 -44.58 -8.71
CA GLY A 148 7.06 -45.51 -9.82
C GLY A 148 8.36 -46.29 -9.74
N GLU A 149 8.30 -47.52 -9.22
CA GLU A 149 9.24 -48.61 -9.51
C GLU A 149 9.75 -48.47 -10.94
N THR A 150 11.05 -48.43 -11.20
CA THR A 150 11.64 -48.26 -12.55
C THR A 150 10.88 -49.09 -13.60
N PRO A 151 10.04 -48.49 -14.46
CA PRO A 151 9.36 -49.21 -15.51
C PRO A 151 9.83 -48.63 -16.83
N ASP A 152 10.86 -49.26 -17.40
CA ASP A 152 11.25 -49.12 -18.80
C ASP A 152 11.24 -47.68 -19.37
N LEU A 153 12.21 -46.87 -18.93
CA LEU A 153 12.53 -45.58 -19.57
C LEU A 153 12.77 -45.74 -21.08
N ALA A 154 13.29 -46.88 -21.52
CA ALA A 154 13.54 -47.14 -22.93
C ALA A 154 12.23 -47.28 -23.72
N GLY A 155 11.23 -47.98 -23.21
CA GLY A 155 9.90 -48.09 -23.82
C GLY A 155 9.15 -46.76 -23.91
N ARG A 156 9.30 -45.89 -22.89
CA ARG A 156 8.68 -44.56 -22.90
C ARG A 156 9.35 -43.60 -23.88
N VAL A 157 10.66 -43.66 -24.02
CA VAL A 157 11.41 -42.88 -25.03
C VAL A 157 11.03 -43.37 -26.43
N ALA A 158 10.97 -44.69 -26.66
CA ALA A 158 10.58 -45.26 -27.95
C ALA A 158 9.17 -44.82 -28.40
N SER A 159 8.20 -44.82 -27.49
CA SER A 159 6.83 -44.36 -27.78
C SER A 159 6.75 -42.86 -28.08
N LEU A 160 7.60 -42.04 -27.44
CA LEU A 160 7.67 -40.60 -27.70
C LEU A 160 8.29 -40.31 -29.07
N GLU A 161 9.35 -41.03 -29.44
CA GLU A 161 10.00 -40.92 -30.74
C GLU A 161 9.06 -41.30 -31.89
N GLU A 162 8.23 -42.33 -31.70
CA GLU A 162 7.23 -42.76 -32.67
C GLU A 162 6.12 -41.71 -32.84
N SER A 163 5.65 -41.14 -31.74
CA SER A 163 4.64 -40.07 -31.75
C SER A 163 5.16 -38.78 -32.42
N ILE A 164 6.44 -38.43 -32.23
CA ILE A 164 7.07 -37.29 -32.91
C ILE A 164 7.19 -37.56 -34.41
N ARG A 165 7.54 -38.79 -34.81
CA ARG A 165 7.65 -39.18 -36.22
C ARG A 165 6.30 -39.14 -36.94
N GLU A 166 5.23 -39.58 -36.30
CA GLU A 166 3.87 -39.47 -36.85
C GLU A 166 3.39 -38.02 -37.00
N LEU A 167 3.73 -37.14 -36.05
CA LEU A 167 3.38 -35.72 -36.12
C LEU A 167 4.16 -35.01 -37.23
N GLN A 168 5.44 -35.33 -37.41
CA GLN A 168 6.26 -34.79 -38.50
C GLN A 168 5.76 -35.23 -39.88
N TYR A 169 5.25 -36.46 -40.01
CA TYR A 169 4.63 -36.94 -41.25
C TYR A 169 3.27 -36.29 -41.54
N ARG A 170 2.55 -35.87 -40.50
CA ARG A 170 1.21 -35.26 -40.61
C ARG A 170 1.23 -33.74 -40.89
N TYR A 171 2.35 -33.08 -40.59
CA TYR A 171 2.56 -31.63 -40.78
C TYR A 171 3.66 -31.32 -41.81
N GLY A 172 4.13 -32.33 -42.55
CA GLY A 172 5.12 -32.21 -43.62
C GLY A 172 4.48 -32.40 -45.00
N ASP A 173 3.56 -31.51 -45.38
CA ASP A 173 3.16 -31.15 -46.74
C ASP A 173 2.69 -29.68 -46.74
#